data_AF-A0A0R2QXM7-F1
#
_entry.id   AF-A0A0R2QXM7-F1
#
_cell.length_a   1.000
_cell.length_b   1.000
_cell.length_c   1.000
_cell.angle_alpha   90.00
_cell.angle_beta   90.00
_cell.angle_gamma   90.00
#
_symmetry.space_group_name_H-M   'P 1'
#
loop_
_entity.id
_entity.type
_entity.pdbx_description
1 polymer ?
#
loop_
_entity_poly.entity_id
_entity_poly.type
_entity_poly.pdbx_seq_one_letter_code
_entity_poly.pdbx_strand_id
1 'polypeptide(L)'
;MALPMAFEGLTTLALLAQQPAGVTWFLPWIGAVLLAVALGCTVLLSVPLHAKMATNPDARVGAKLVSTNWPRTIAWSLRAVVSAVMVAQMVNGL
;
A
#
# COMPACT_ATOMS: atom_id res chain seq x y z
N MET A 1 -4.87 6.99 -12.53
CA MET A 1 -4.06 6.45 -11.40
C MET A 1 -4.60 5.15 -10.77
N ALA A 2 -5.81 4.67 -11.08
CA ALA A 2 -6.32 3.43 -10.46
C ALA A 2 -5.58 2.16 -10.91
N LEU A 3 -5.00 2.17 -12.12
CA LEU A 3 -4.43 0.98 -12.74
C LEU A 3 -3.26 0.37 -11.95
N PRO A 4 -2.22 1.11 -11.51
CA PRO A 4 -1.15 0.54 -10.68
C PRO A 4 -1.65 -0.07 -9.36
N MET A 5 -2.58 0.61 -8.68
CA MET A 5 -3.16 0.12 -7.43
C MET A 5 -3.97 -1.18 -7.63
N ALA A 6 -4.65 -1.33 -8.77
CA ALA A 6 -5.35 -2.56 -9.11
C ALA A 6 -4.37 -3.72 -9.33
N PHE A 7 -3.27 -3.50 -10.06
CA PHE A 7 -2.22 -4.51 -10.23
C PHE A 7 -1.63 -4.95 -8.89
N GLU A 8 -1.45 -4.02 -7.96
CA GLU A 8 -0.95 -4.35 -6.63
C GLU A 8 -1.94 -5.13 -5.78
N GLY A 9 -3.22 -4.79 -5.86
CA GLY A 9 -4.29 -5.59 -5.24
C GLY A 9 -4.30 -7.01 -5.80
N LEU A 10 -4.28 -7.16 -7.13
CA LEU A 10 -4.32 -8.45 -7.80
C LEU A 10 -3.09 -9.31 -7.47
N THR A 11 -1.89 -8.74 -7.51
CA THR A 11 -0.65 -9.48 -7.18
C THR A 11 -0.61 -9.87 -5.70
N THR A 12 -1.12 -9.03 -4.79
CA THR A 12 -1.25 -9.39 -3.37
C THR A 12 -2.22 -10.54 -3.17
N LEU A 13 -3.38 -10.50 -3.82
CA LEU A 13 -4.36 -11.59 -3.76
C LEU A 13 -3.79 -12.89 -4.35
N ALA A 14 -3.04 -12.79 -5.46
CA ALA A 14 -2.36 -13.93 -6.05
C ALA A 14 -1.34 -14.55 -5.09
N LEU A 15 -0.52 -13.74 -4.40
CA LEU A 15 0.44 -14.22 -3.40
C LEU A 15 -0.23 -14.87 -2.18
N LEU A 16 -1.39 -14.37 -1.75
CA LEU A 16 -2.17 -14.98 -0.67
C LEU A 16 -2.83 -16.29 -1.10
N ALA A 17 -3.28 -16.39 -2.36
CA ALA A 17 -3.91 -17.58 -2.91
C ALA A 17 -2.90 -18.69 -3.23
N GLN A 18 -1.70 -18.32 -3.69
CA GLN A 18 -0.64 -19.23 -4.07
C GLN A 18 0.68 -18.75 -3.47
N GLN A 19 0.92 -19.15 -2.23
CA GLN A 19 2.16 -18.81 -1.56
C GLN A 19 3.33 -19.62 -2.14
N PRO A 20 4.42 -18.98 -2.58
CA PRO A 20 5.59 -19.69 -3.08
C PRO A 20 6.26 -20.54 -1.98
N ALA A 21 6.67 -21.76 -2.32
CA ALA A 21 7.52 -22.58 -1.47
C ALA A 21 8.88 -21.88 -1.28
N GLY A 22 9.30 -21.68 -0.02
CA GLY A 22 10.50 -20.92 0.34
C GLY A 22 10.20 -19.51 0.87
N VAL A 23 8.98 -18.98 0.71
CA VAL A 23 8.60 -17.71 1.34
C VAL A 23 8.02 -17.96 2.74
N THR A 24 8.44 -17.17 3.72
CA THR A 24 7.88 -17.19 5.07
C THR A 24 6.39 -16.85 5.06
N TRP A 25 5.57 -17.72 5.67
CA TRP A 25 4.12 -17.73 5.50
C TRP A 25 3.36 -16.48 5.92
N PHE A 26 3.86 -15.73 6.90
CA PHE A 26 3.18 -14.51 7.35
C PHE A 26 3.56 -13.26 6.55
N LEU A 27 4.63 -13.28 5.73
CA LEU A 27 5.09 -12.10 5.00
C LEU A 27 4.06 -11.58 3.98
N PRO A 28 3.39 -12.43 3.16
CA PRO A 28 2.32 -11.97 2.27
C PRO A 28 1.16 -11.30 3.03
N TRP A 29 0.83 -11.79 4.23
CA TRP A 29 -0.20 -11.21 5.08
C TRP A 29 0.19 -9.83 5.61
N ILE A 30 1.43 -9.65 6.06
CA ILE A 30 1.95 -8.33 6.44
C ILE A 30 1.87 -7.38 5.24
N GLY A 31 2.31 -7.82 4.07
CA GLY A 31 2.22 -7.05 2.83
C GLY A 31 0.77 -6.65 2.51
N ALA A 32 -0.20 -7.55 2.70
CA ALA A 32 -1.61 -7.30 2.46
C ALA A 32 -2.20 -6.27 3.44
N VAL A 33 -1.87 -6.36 4.72
CA VAL A 33 -2.30 -5.37 5.73
C VAL A 33 -1.74 -3.99 5.41
N LEU A 34 -0.46 -3.90 5.04
CA LEU A 34 0.16 -2.63 4.63
C LEU A 34 -0.52 -2.03 3.39
N LEU A 35 -0.84 -2.86 2.40
CA LEU A 35 -1.61 -2.42 1.22
C LEU A 35 -3.02 -1.95 1.60
N ALA A 36 -3.70 -2.67 2.49
CA ALA A 36 -5.04 -2.28 2.97
C ALA A 36 -5.01 -0.93 3.69
N VAL A 37 -3.98 -0.67 4.52
CA VAL A 37 -3.78 0.64 5.16
C VAL A 37 -3.55 1.72 4.10
N ALA A 38 -2.66 1.49 3.14
CA ALA A 38 -2.35 2.46 2.08
C ALA A 38 -3.59 2.80 1.22
N LEU A 39 -4.34 1.79 0.80
CA LEU A 39 -5.57 1.97 0.02
C LEU A 39 -6.69 2.59 0.86
N GLY A 40 -6.85 2.17 2.11
CA GLY A 40 -7.80 2.75 3.06
C GLY A 40 -7.57 4.24 3.27
N CYS A 41 -6.33 4.66 3.54
CA CYS A 41 -5.98 6.08 3.62
C CYS A 41 -6.28 6.83 2.31
N THR A 42 -6.06 6.19 1.16
CA THR A 42 -6.34 6.80 -0.15
C THR A 42 -7.84 7.04 -0.34
N VAL A 43 -8.64 5.98 -0.20
CA VAL A 43 -10.09 6.00 -0.49
C VAL A 43 -10.86 6.81 0.55
N LEU A 44 -10.54 6.65 1.83
CA LEU A 44 -11.30 7.25 2.93
C LEU A 44 -10.85 8.67 3.26
N LEU A 45 -9.60 9.04 2.97
CA LEU A 45 -9.05 10.35 3.35
C LEU A 45 -8.61 11.16 2.14
N SER A 46 -7.72 10.65 1.30
CA SER A 46 -7.15 11.43 0.20
C SER A 46 -8.20 11.80 -0.86
N VAL A 47 -9.04 10.86 -1.30
CA VAL A 47 -10.08 11.10 -2.30
C VAL A 47 -11.08 12.19 -1.86
N PRO A 48 -11.74 12.10 -0.68
CA PRO A 48 -12.68 13.14 -0.26
C PRO A 48 -12.01 14.49 -0.01
N LEU A 49 -10.77 14.51 0.50
CA LEU A 49 -10.03 15.76 0.69
C LEU A 49 -9.65 16.42 -0.64
N HIS A 50 -9.30 15.65 -1.68
CA HIS A 50 -9.07 16.20 -3.02
C HIS A 50 -10.36 16.76 -3.62
N ALA A 51 -11.50 16.08 -3.46
CA ALA A 51 -12.80 16.59 -3.92
C ALA A 51 -13.17 17.90 -3.22
N LYS A 52 -12.90 18.00 -1.91
CA LYS A 52 -13.09 19.24 -1.14
C LYS A 52 -12.17 20.36 -1.62
N MET A 53 -10.90 20.06 -1.90
CA MET A 53 -9.94 21.06 -2.39
C MET A 53 -10.28 21.56 -3.80
N ALA A 54 -10.80 20.67 -4.67
CA ALA A 54 -11.22 21.03 -6.02
C ALA A 54 -12.42 21.98 -6.03
N THR A 55 -13.27 21.93 -5.01
CA THR A 55 -14.48 22.76 -4.89
C THR A 55 -14.26 24.01 -4.05
N ASN A 56 -13.43 23.93 -3.01
CA ASN A 56 -13.10 25.06 -2.14
C ASN A 56 -11.62 24.97 -1.70
N PRO A 57 -10.69 25.57 -2.45
CA PRO A 57 -9.27 25.51 -2.16
C PRO A 57 -8.94 26.30 -0.88
N ASP A 58 -8.39 25.59 0.12
CA ASP A 58 -8.02 26.15 1.42
C ASP A 58 -6.66 25.59 1.87
N ALA A 59 -5.78 26.46 2.34
CA ALA A 59 -4.46 26.10 2.88
C ALA A 59 -4.54 25.07 4.01
N ARG A 60 -5.59 25.11 4.85
CA ARG A 60 -5.78 24.12 5.93
C ARG A 60 -6.13 22.75 5.39
N VAL A 61 -6.94 22.68 4.32
CA VAL A 61 -7.25 21.43 3.61
C VAL A 61 -6.00 20.85 2.97
N GLY A 62 -5.13 21.70 2.41
CA GLY A 62 -3.83 21.31 1.86
C GLY A 62 -2.88 20.71 2.90
N ALA A 63 -2.74 21.35 4.06
CA ALA A 63 -1.94 20.82 5.16
C ALA A 63 -2.47 19.46 5.66
N LYS A 64 -3.80 19.32 5.76
CA LYS A 64 -4.43 18.05 6.12
C LYS A 64 -4.14 16.98 5.07
N LEU A 65 -4.18 17.32 3.79
CA LEU A 65 -3.89 16.40 2.70
C LEU A 65 -2.47 15.83 2.78
N VAL A 66 -1.47 16.68 3.04
CA VAL A 66 -0.08 16.24 3.27
C VAL A 66 0.02 15.32 4.47
N SER A 67 -0.66 15.64 5.58
CA SER A 67 -0.65 14.77 6.77
C SER A 67 -1.20 13.37 6.48
N THR A 68 -2.23 13.26 5.62
CA THR A 68 -2.79 11.96 5.21
C THR A 68 -1.90 11.16 4.27
N ASN A 69 -0.84 11.77 3.74
CA ASN A 69 0.13 11.08 2.90
C ASN A 69 1.17 10.30 3.70
N TRP A 70 1.50 10.74 4.92
CA TRP A 70 2.51 10.09 5.78
C TRP A 70 2.20 8.62 6.08
N PRO A 71 0.98 8.24 6.51
CA PRO A 71 0.64 6.83 6.73
C PRO A 71 0.83 5.98 5.47
N ARG A 72 0.47 6.54 4.30
CA ARG A 72 0.66 5.87 3.02
C ARG A 72 2.14 5.66 2.74
N THR A 73 2.96 6.70 2.87
CA THR A 73 4.42 6.60 2.65
C THR A 73 5.04 5.51 3.51
N ILE A 74 4.73 5.49 4.81
CA ILE A 74 5.24 4.46 5.73
C ILE A 74 4.77 3.06 5.28
N ALA A 75 3.48 2.90 4.98
CA ALA A 75 2.93 1.62 4.55
C ALA A 75 3.58 1.11 3.25
N TRP A 76 3.77 1.99 2.26
CA TRP A 76 4.44 1.70 1.00
C TRP A 76 5.92 1.33 1.20
N SER A 77 6.64 2.07 2.03
CA SER A 77 8.05 1.78 2.33
C SER A 77 8.22 0.44 3.03
N LEU A 78 7.40 0.15 4.05
CA LEU A 78 7.44 -1.14 4.74
C LEU A 78 7.05 -2.29 3.79
N ARG A 79 6.06 -2.08 2.93
CA ARG A 79 5.64 -3.08 1.94
C ARG A 79 6.76 -3.38 0.94
N ALA A 80 7.51 -2.37 0.50
CA ALA A 80 8.68 -2.57 -0.36
C ALA A 80 9.75 -3.42 0.34
N VAL A 81 10.00 -3.20 1.63
CA VAL A 81 10.92 -4.04 2.43
C VAL A 81 10.41 -5.48 2.50
N VAL A 82 9.13 -5.70 2.81
CA VAL A 82 8.53 -7.04 2.86
C VAL A 82 8.68 -7.75 1.51
N SER A 83 8.38 -7.07 0.40
CA SER A 83 8.56 -7.62 -0.95
C SER A 83 10.02 -7.97 -1.25
N ALA A 84 10.97 -7.11 -0.86
CA ALA A 84 12.40 -7.38 -1.04
C ALA A 84 12.84 -8.60 -0.23
N VAL A 85 12.34 -8.78 1.00
CA VAL A 85 12.63 -9.97 1.82
C VAL A 85 12.08 -11.24 1.18
N MET A 86 10.85 -11.23 0.68
CA MET A 86 10.27 -12.39 -0.01
C MET A 86 11.09 -12.76 -1.26
N VAL A 87 11.52 -11.77 -2.04
CA VAL A 87 12.40 -11.99 -3.21
C VAL A 87 13.74 -12.56 -2.77
N ALA A 88 14.34 -12.03 -1.71
CA ALA A 88 15.61 -12.53 -1.18
C ALA A 88 15.52 -13.98 -0.68
N GLN A 89 14.41 -14.39 -0.08
CA GLN A 89 14.17 -15.79 0.32
C GLN A 89 14.15 -16.70 -0.91
N MET A 90 13.41 -16.30 -1.95
CA MET A 90 13.32 -17.06 -3.20
C MET A 90 14.66 -17.17 -3.95
N VAL A 91 15.47 -16.11 -3.93
CA VAL A 91 16.77 -16.09 -4.65
C VAL A 91 17.85 -16.86 -3.89
N ASN A 92 17.89 -16.76 -2.56
CA ASN A 92 18.94 -17.36 -1.74
C ASN A 92 18.63 -18.80 -1.29
N GLY A 93 17.43 -19.32 -1.59
CA GLY A 93 17.01 -20.66 -1.16
C GLY A 93 16.97 -20.83 0.36
N LEU A 94 16.80 -19.72 1.09
CA LEU A 94 16.65 -19.70 2.55
C LEU A 94 15.25 -20.19 2.98
#